data_AF-V7GUG3-F1
#
_entry.id   AF-V7GUG3-F1
#
_cell.length_a   1.000
_cell.length_b   1.000
_cell.length_c   1.000
_cell.angle_alpha   90.00
_cell.angle_beta   90.00
_cell.angle_gamma   90.00
#
_symmetry.space_group_name_H-M   'P 1'
#
loop_
_entity.id
_entity.type
_entity.pdbx_description
1 polymer ?
#
loop_
_entity_poly.entity_id
_entity_poly.type
_entity_poly.pdbx_seq_one_letter_code
_entity_poly.pdbx_strand_id
1 'polypeptide(L)'
;MLPEAVWQRCYVHFLRNALDYVPRKVDDDCLMELRWFYDRRDLAEVKRDLAQWIAKWQAKYPKLVNWVEDNIEETLSFYRLPLAHHKHMKSTNMLERLNQEIKRRTLVVRIFPNPQSCLRLVRALAVEAHEN
;
A
#
# COMPACT_ATOMS: atom_id res chain seq x y z
N MET A 1 15.59 3.76 -18.03
CA MET A 1 15.26 3.11 -16.74
C MET A 1 15.98 3.84 -15.62
N LEU A 2 15.44 3.84 -14.41
CA LEU A 2 16.09 4.40 -13.21
C LEU A 2 16.62 3.23 -12.37
N PRO A 3 17.86 2.74 -12.61
CA PRO A 3 18.37 1.52 -11.99
C PRO A 3 18.57 1.65 -10.47
N GLU A 4 18.73 2.88 -9.98
CA GLU A 4 18.91 3.17 -8.56
C GLU A 4 17.57 3.37 -7.82
N ALA A 5 16.45 3.43 -8.54
CA ALA A 5 15.15 3.63 -7.94
C ALA A 5 14.72 2.36 -7.18
N VAL A 6 14.47 2.52 -5.88
CA VAL A 6 13.92 1.44 -5.07
C VAL A 6 12.44 1.29 -5.38
N TRP A 7 12.04 0.09 -5.79
CA TRP A 7 10.63 -0.25 -5.95
C TRP A 7 10.00 -0.65 -4.62
N GLN A 8 8.72 -0.30 -4.43
CA GLN A 8 7.94 -0.69 -3.27
C GLN A 8 6.49 -0.93 -3.65
N ARG A 9 5.91 -2.01 -3.11
CA ARG A 9 4.49 -2.26 -3.09
C ARG A 9 3.81 -1.52 -1.93
N CYS A 10 2.67 -0.89 -2.20
CA CYS A 10 1.87 -0.23 -1.17
C CYS A 10 1.39 -1.22 -0.09
N TYR A 11 1.71 -0.95 1.18
CA TYR A 11 1.37 -1.84 2.29
C TYR A 11 -0.15 -1.98 2.49
N VAL A 12 -0.93 -0.96 2.19
CA VAL A 12 -2.40 -0.99 2.33
C VAL A 12 -2.99 -2.06 1.40
N HIS A 13 -2.48 -2.12 0.16
CA HIS A 13 -2.88 -3.14 -0.81
C HIS A 13 -2.38 -4.53 -0.41
N PHE A 14 -1.17 -4.62 0.11
CA PHE A 14 -0.65 -5.88 0.66
C PHE A 14 -1.55 -6.41 1.80
N LEU A 15 -1.89 -5.57 2.79
CA LEU A 15 -2.78 -5.95 3.89
C LEU A 15 -4.20 -6.30 3.42
N ARG A 16 -4.70 -5.65 2.37
CA ARG A 16 -5.99 -6.01 1.77
C ARG A 16 -5.93 -7.39 1.11
N ASN A 17 -4.85 -7.70 0.40
CA ASN A 17 -4.67 -9.01 -0.23
C ASN A 17 -4.48 -10.13 0.80
N ALA A 18 -3.90 -9.82 1.97
CA ALA A 18 -3.79 -10.77 3.08
C ALA A 18 -5.16 -11.32 3.54
N LEU A 19 -6.24 -10.53 3.38
CA LEU A 19 -7.61 -10.96 3.72
C LEU A 19 -8.07 -12.19 2.93
N ASP A 20 -7.55 -12.40 1.72
CA ASP A 20 -7.93 -13.53 0.88
C ASP A 20 -7.40 -14.88 1.41
N TYR A 21 -6.47 -14.84 2.35
CA TYR A 21 -5.83 -16.02 2.94
C TYR A 21 -6.37 -16.39 4.33
N VAL A 22 -7.38 -15.65 4.82
CA VAL A 22 -8.05 -15.94 6.09
C VAL A 22 -9.57 -16.11 5.91
N PRO A 23 -10.26 -16.84 6.81
CA PRO A 23 -11.71 -16.95 6.77
C PRO A 23 -12.42 -15.61 6.98
N ARG A 24 -13.41 -15.28 6.13
CA ARG A 24 -14.13 -13.98 6.13
C ARG A 24 -14.83 -13.58 7.44
N LYS A 25 -15.13 -14.53 8.33
CA LYS A 25 -15.94 -14.31 9.53
C LYS A 25 -15.10 -14.11 10.80
N VAL A 26 -13.78 -13.97 10.69
CA VAL A 26 -12.89 -13.86 11.84
C VAL A 26 -12.24 -12.48 11.81
N ASP A 27 -12.44 -11.71 12.89
CA ASP A 27 -11.54 -10.61 13.24
C ASP A 27 -10.32 -11.27 13.87
N ASP A 28 -9.28 -11.47 13.06
CA ASP A 28 -8.13 -12.24 13.50
C ASP A 28 -6.95 -11.34 13.84
N ASP A 29 -6.51 -11.45 15.10
CA ASP A 29 -5.30 -10.81 15.63
C ASP A 29 -4.11 -10.92 14.69
N CYS A 30 -4.01 -11.99 13.87
CA CYS A 30 -2.92 -12.17 12.90
C CYS A 30 -2.79 -10.99 11.91
N LEU A 31 -3.90 -10.43 11.42
CA LEU A 31 -3.87 -9.33 10.45
C LEU A 31 -3.59 -7.99 11.14
N MET A 32 -4.06 -7.84 12.38
CA MET A 32 -3.77 -6.67 13.20
C MET A 32 -2.27 -6.63 13.56
N GLU A 33 -1.70 -7.75 13.98
CA GLU A 33 -0.27 -7.89 14.25
C GLU A 33 0.57 -7.64 12.99
N LEU A 34 0.16 -8.18 11.84
CA LEU A 34 0.82 -7.95 10.55
C LEU A 34 0.83 -6.46 10.17
N ARG A 35 -0.21 -5.71 10.54
CA ARG A 35 -0.27 -4.25 10.33
C ARG A 35 0.74 -3.51 11.21
N TRP A 36 0.99 -3.96 12.44
CA TRP A 36 1.91 -3.28 13.38
C TRP A 36 3.35 -3.24 12.89
N PHE A 37 3.74 -4.15 12.00
CA PHE A 37 5.08 -4.15 11.40
C PHE A 37 5.38 -2.82 10.72
N TYR A 38 4.39 -2.16 10.13
CA TYR A 38 4.55 -0.89 9.42
C TYR A 38 4.62 0.35 10.31
N ASP A 39 4.52 0.17 11.63
CA ASP A 39 4.69 1.21 12.65
C ASP A 39 5.98 1.00 13.46
N ARG A 40 6.79 -0.02 13.14
CA ARG A 40 8.11 -0.25 13.74
C ARG A 40 9.12 0.80 13.31
N ARG A 41 10.18 0.96 14.11
CA ARG A 41 11.19 2.01 13.91
C ARG A 41 12.17 1.66 12.80
N ASP A 42 12.50 0.38 12.68
CA ASP A 42 13.49 -0.11 11.73
C ASP A 42 13.18 -1.53 11.24
N LEU A 43 13.90 -1.93 10.20
CA LEU A 43 13.75 -3.24 9.56
C LEU A 43 14.16 -4.40 10.48
N ALA A 44 15.06 -4.18 11.44
CA ALA A 44 15.52 -5.23 12.34
C ALA A 44 14.43 -5.60 13.38
N GLU A 45 13.67 -4.61 13.86
CA GLU A 45 12.44 -4.84 14.62
C GLU A 45 11.43 -5.65 13.81
N VAL A 46 11.16 -5.26 12.56
CA VAL A 46 10.20 -5.98 11.69
C VAL A 46 10.61 -7.42 11.48
N LYS A 47 11.89 -7.72 11.21
CA LYS A 47 12.36 -9.10 11.00
C LYS A 47 12.22 -9.97 12.23
N ARG A 48 12.49 -9.42 13.42
CA ARG A 48 12.30 -10.15 14.69
C ARG A 48 10.84 -10.44 14.98
N ASP A 49 9.97 -9.48 14.71
CA ASP A 49 8.53 -9.63 14.92
C ASP A 49 7.90 -10.58 13.89
N LEU A 50 8.35 -10.52 12.63
CA LEU A 50 7.92 -11.43 11.58
C LEU A 50 8.24 -12.88 11.94
N ALA A 51 9.44 -13.17 12.44
CA ALA A 51 9.81 -14.52 12.89
C ALA A 51 8.90 -15.04 14.01
N GLN A 52 8.55 -14.18 14.98
CA GLN A 52 7.61 -14.53 16.06
C GLN A 52 6.20 -14.74 15.53
N TRP A 53 5.76 -13.90 14.60
CA TRP A 53 4.44 -13.98 13.98
C TRP A 53 4.29 -15.25 13.13
N ILE A 54 5.32 -15.62 12.36
CA ILE A 54 5.37 -16.90 11.62
C ILE A 54 5.20 -18.06 12.60
N ALA A 55 6.03 -18.12 13.65
CA ALA A 55 5.96 -19.19 14.64
C ALA A 55 4.58 -19.30 15.31
N LYS A 56 3.92 -18.16 15.55
CA LYS A 56 2.59 -18.09 16.16
C LYS A 56 1.48 -18.57 15.22
N TRP A 57 1.52 -18.17 13.95
CA TRP A 57 0.38 -18.32 13.04
C TRP A 57 0.52 -19.43 12.00
N GLN A 58 1.72 -20.01 11.82
CA GLN A 58 1.98 -21.04 10.79
C GLN A 58 1.01 -22.23 10.90
N ALA A 59 0.72 -22.69 12.13
CA ALA A 59 -0.16 -23.83 12.34
C ALA A 59 -1.62 -23.53 12.00
N LYS A 60 -2.09 -22.29 12.23
CA LYS A 60 -3.48 -21.90 12.05
C LYS A 60 -3.76 -21.41 10.62
N TYR A 61 -2.84 -20.63 10.05
CA TYR A 61 -2.98 -19.98 8.74
C TYR A 61 -1.76 -20.20 7.83
N PRO A 62 -1.39 -21.45 7.52
CA PRO A 62 -0.18 -21.75 6.75
C PRO A 62 -0.16 -21.07 5.37
N LYS A 63 -1.33 -20.94 4.72
CA LYS A 63 -1.44 -20.25 3.41
C LYS A 63 -1.15 -18.75 3.51
N LEU A 64 -1.64 -18.10 4.58
CA LEU A 64 -1.36 -16.69 4.81
C LEU A 64 0.12 -16.48 5.10
N VAL A 65 0.67 -17.28 6.01
CA VAL A 65 2.06 -17.10 6.46
C VAL A 65 3.03 -17.29 5.30
N ASN A 66 2.90 -18.39 4.54
CA ASN A 66 3.73 -18.61 3.35
C ASN A 66 3.62 -17.43 2.36
N TRP A 67 2.40 -16.95 2.10
CA TRP A 67 2.20 -15.81 1.20
C TRP A 67 2.83 -14.52 1.74
N VAL A 68 2.74 -14.27 3.05
CA VAL A 68 3.37 -13.11 3.69
C VAL A 68 4.89 -13.21 3.57
N GLU A 69 5.50 -14.35 3.88
CA GLU A 69 6.95 -14.56 3.75
C GLU A 69 7.44 -14.27 2.32
N ASP A 70 6.72 -14.78 1.32
CA ASP A 70 7.08 -14.60 -0.09
C ASP A 70 6.96 -13.15 -0.59
N ASN A 71 6.12 -12.32 0.04
CA ASN A 71 5.71 -11.04 -0.51
C ASN A 71 6.02 -9.82 0.38
N ILE A 72 6.30 -9.99 1.66
CA ILE A 72 6.39 -8.85 2.61
C ILE A 72 7.59 -7.95 2.32
N GLU A 73 8.72 -8.48 1.85
CA GLU A 73 9.91 -7.67 1.56
C GLU A 73 9.62 -6.59 0.49
N GLU A 74 8.66 -6.82 -0.40
CA GLU A 74 8.20 -5.83 -1.40
C GLU A 74 7.63 -4.55 -0.77
N THR A 75 7.18 -4.60 0.48
CA THR A 75 6.50 -3.47 1.16
C THR A 75 7.41 -2.74 2.15
N LEU A 76 8.60 -3.26 2.42
CA LEU A 76 9.50 -2.77 3.48
C LEU A 76 10.59 -1.80 2.99
N SER A 77 10.66 -1.54 1.67
CA SER A 77 11.64 -0.64 1.07
C SER A 77 11.74 0.75 1.72
N PHE A 78 10.65 1.30 2.26
CA PHE A 78 10.61 2.62 2.89
C PHE A 78 11.45 2.69 4.16
N TYR A 79 11.78 1.56 4.79
CA TYR A 79 12.68 1.51 5.94
C TYR A 79 14.11 1.99 5.62
N ARG A 80 14.47 2.10 4.33
CA ARG A 80 15.73 2.72 3.88
C ARG A 80 15.73 4.24 4.03
N LEU A 81 14.57 4.86 4.25
CA LEU A 81 14.42 6.30 4.38
C LEU A 81 14.48 6.71 5.86
N PRO A 82 14.80 7.98 6.16
CA PRO A 82 14.66 8.53 7.51
C PRO A 82 13.26 8.30 8.09
N LEU A 83 13.19 8.05 9.40
CA LEU A 83 11.94 7.75 10.13
C LEU A 83 10.82 8.77 9.88
N ALA A 84 11.17 10.04 9.76
CA ALA A 84 10.21 11.13 9.47
C ALA A 84 9.44 10.92 8.16
N HIS A 85 10.02 10.22 7.18
CA HIS A 85 9.38 9.97 5.88
C HIS A 85 8.52 8.71 5.87
N HIS A 86 8.68 7.79 6.82
CA HIS A 86 7.98 6.49 6.81
C HIS A 86 6.47 6.64 6.72
N LYS A 87 5.89 7.59 7.47
CA LYS A 87 4.45 7.88 7.48
C LYS A 87 3.89 8.15 6.08
N HIS A 88 4.64 8.85 5.23
CA HIS A 88 4.20 9.27 3.90
C HIS A 88 4.61 8.28 2.81
N MET A 89 5.66 7.50 3.03
CA MET A 89 6.26 6.65 2.02
C MET A 89 5.78 5.19 2.08
N LYS A 90 5.15 4.75 3.18
CA LYS A 90 4.65 3.37 3.31
C LYS A 90 3.43 3.07 2.44
N SER A 91 2.62 4.08 2.08
CA SER A 91 1.41 3.91 1.25
C SER A 91 1.33 4.84 0.06
N THR A 92 0.42 4.51 -0.85
CA THR A 92 0.07 5.31 -2.03
C THR A 92 -1.16 6.20 -1.81
N ASN A 93 -1.54 6.46 -0.55
CA ASN A 93 -2.78 7.16 -0.20
C ASN A 93 -2.93 8.53 -0.89
N MET A 94 -1.85 9.31 -0.97
CA MET A 94 -1.89 10.63 -1.63
C MET A 94 -2.16 10.50 -3.13
N LEU A 95 -1.52 9.55 -3.80
CA LEU A 95 -1.73 9.27 -5.22
C LEU A 95 -3.15 8.71 -5.47
N GLU A 96 -3.62 7.83 -4.59
CA GLU A 96 -4.97 7.26 -4.67
C GLU A 96 -6.05 8.32 -4.49
N ARG A 97 -5.85 9.28 -3.57
CA ARG A 97 -6.76 10.42 -3.39
C ARG A 97 -6.85 11.27 -4.65
N LEU A 98 -5.72 11.63 -5.26
CA LEU A 98 -5.69 12.38 -6.51
C LEU A 98 -6.39 11.60 -7.64
N ASN A 99 -6.08 10.31 -7.78
CA ASN A 99 -6.70 9.43 -8.77
C ASN A 99 -8.22 9.30 -8.56
N GLN A 100 -8.70 9.28 -7.32
CA GLN A 100 -10.13 9.26 -7.01
C GLN A 100 -10.81 10.57 -7.43
N GLU A 101 -10.20 11.73 -7.19
CA GLU A 101 -10.77 13.01 -7.63
C GLU A 101 -10.79 13.11 -9.16
N ILE A 102 -9.73 12.67 -9.84
CA ILE A 102 -9.72 12.55 -11.31
C ILE A 102 -10.89 11.68 -11.78
N LYS A 103 -11.03 10.47 -11.24
CA LYS A 103 -12.13 9.56 -11.58
C LYS A 103 -13.50 10.20 -11.35
N ARG A 104 -13.70 10.83 -10.19
CA ARG A 104 -14.95 11.50 -9.82
C ARG A 104 -15.35 12.56 -10.85
N ARG A 105 -14.40 13.41 -11.26
CA ARG A 105 -14.64 14.50 -12.21
C ARG A 105 -14.84 14.00 -13.64
N THR A 106 -14.09 12.98 -14.06
CA THR A 106 -14.28 12.37 -15.38
C THR A 106 -15.60 11.60 -15.49
N LEU A 107 -16.08 11.01 -14.39
CA LEU A 107 -17.37 10.29 -14.35
C LEU A 107 -18.58 11.20 -14.60
N VAL A 108 -18.50 12.49 -14.26
CA VAL A 108 -19.56 13.46 -14.55
C VAL A 108 -19.69 13.68 -16.06
N VAL A 109 -18.57 13.75 -16.79
CA VAL A 109 -18.55 13.98 -18.24
C VAL A 109 -18.99 12.73 -19.01
N ARG A 110 -18.71 11.52 -18.48
CA ARG A 110 -18.98 10.20 -19.06
C ARG A 110 -18.27 9.90 -20.39
N ILE A 111 -18.50 10.71 -21.42
CA ILE A 111 -17.95 10.53 -22.77
C ILE A 111 -17.23 11.82 -23.17
N PHE A 112 -15.94 11.71 -23.49
CA PHE A 112 -15.16 12.81 -24.02
C PHE A 112 -15.17 12.79 -25.56
N PRO A 113 -15.27 13.94 -26.23
CA PRO A 113 -15.30 14.01 -27.70
C PRO A 113 -13.95 13.63 -28.33
N ASN A 114 -12.85 13.73 -27.59
CA ASN A 114 -11.51 13.29 -27.99
C ASN A 114 -10.58 13.21 -26.76
N PRO A 115 -9.41 12.55 -26.87
CA PRO A 115 -8.45 12.45 -25.77
C PRO A 115 -7.92 13.79 -25.25
N GLN A 116 -7.80 14.80 -26.11
CA GLN A 116 -7.32 16.13 -25.71
C GLN A 116 -8.29 16.83 -24.76
N SER A 117 -9.60 16.64 -24.94
CA SER A 117 -10.61 17.16 -24.02
C SER A 117 -10.52 16.53 -22.63
N CYS A 118 -10.27 15.22 -22.55
CA CYS A 118 -10.01 14.54 -21.27
C CYS A 118 -8.73 15.07 -20.61
N LEU A 119 -7.66 15.18 -21.39
CA LEU A 119 -6.37 15.68 -20.91
C LEU A 119 -6.46 17.10 -20.35
N ARG A 120 -7.24 18.00 -20.98
CA ARG A 120 -7.46 19.36 -20.47
C ARG A 120 -8.12 19.36 -19.08
N LEU A 121 -9.15 18.53 -18.88
CA LEU A 121 -9.80 18.42 -17.56
C LEU A 121 -8.83 17.88 -16.51
N VAL A 122 -8.12 16.79 -16.81
CA VAL A 122 -7.17 16.18 -15.86
C VAL A 122 -6.06 17.15 -15.49
N ARG A 123 -5.52 17.90 -16.47
CA ARG A 123 -4.50 18.93 -16.20
C ARG A 123 -5.03 20.07 -15.34
N ALA A 124 -6.24 20.56 -15.63
CA ALA A 124 -6.85 21.61 -14.82
C ALA A 124 -7.03 21.17 -13.35
N LEU A 125 -7.47 19.93 -13.12
CA LEU A 125 -7.57 19.35 -11.78
C LEU A 125 -6.20 19.19 -11.09
N ALA A 126 -5.16 18.83 -11.84
CA ALA A 126 -3.82 18.72 -11.29
C ALA A 126 -3.25 20.08 -10.87
N VAL A 127 -3.54 21.16 -11.62
CA VAL A 127 -3.18 22.53 -11.24
C VAL A 127 -3.96 22.97 -10.01
N GLU A 128 -5.29 22.79 -10.00
CA GLU A 128 -6.15 23.10 -8.84
C GLU A 128 -5.67 22.37 -7.57
N ALA A 129 -5.28 21.10 -7.67
CA ALA A 129 -4.78 20.32 -6.55
C ALA A 129 -3.37 20.72 -6.08
N HIS A 130 -2.59 21.43 -6.90
CA HIS A 130 -1.26 21.93 -6.52
C HIS A 130 -1.34 23.28 -5.80
N GLU A 131 -2.33 24.10 -6.14
CA GLU A 131 -2.53 25.45 -5.60
C GLU A 131 -3.25 25.48 -4.24
N ASN A 132 -3.88 24.37 -3.84
CA ASN A 132 -4.62 24.19 -2.58
C ASN A 132 -3.85 23.31 -1.58
#